data_AF-A0AB74KX42-F1
#
_entry.id   AF-A0AB74KX42-F1
#
_cell.length_a   1.000
_cell.length_b   1.000
_cell.length_c   1.000
_cell.angle_alpha   90.00
_cell.angle_beta   90.00
_cell.angle_gamma   90.00
#
_symmetry.space_group_name_H-M   'P 1'
#
loop_
_entity.id
_entity.type
_entity.pdbx_description
1 polymer ?
#
loop_
_entity_poly.entity_id
_entity_poly.type
_entity_poly.pdbx_seq_one_letter_code
_entity_poly.pdbx_strand_id
1 'polypeptide(L)'
;MSAEFPRAGFWRRFASLIYDTLVIIAFAMLTTVLYLLAVQGLISLDLLSIGDAEDVSAFIQNSPLLYGIRSVLLVIVSVSFFSYFWAKSGQTIGMRAWRLKVQTLDGHLISWHQGALRAITALLGLGNLVVLVDFKNKRALQDYIAKTEVITLTKEENKRIYRSLD
;
A
#
# COMPACT_ATOMS: atom_id res chain seq x y z
N MET A 1 -8.53 -28.09 8.09
CA MET A 1 -8.57 -27.19 9.25
C MET A 1 -7.62 -26.04 8.99
N SER A 2 -8.15 -24.87 8.64
CA SER A 2 -7.39 -23.62 8.76
C SER A 2 -6.99 -23.49 10.23
N ALA A 3 -5.69 -23.44 10.51
CA ALA A 3 -5.25 -23.15 11.87
C ALA A 3 -5.82 -21.78 12.27
N GLU A 4 -6.53 -21.70 13.40
CA GLU A 4 -6.97 -20.41 13.96
C GLU A 4 -5.73 -19.64 14.40
N PHE A 5 -5.28 -18.72 13.56
CA PHE A 5 -4.20 -17.82 13.90
C PHE A 5 -4.75 -16.62 14.69
N PRO A 6 -4.06 -16.16 15.74
CA PRO A 6 -4.53 -15.01 16.50
C PRO A 6 -4.47 -13.74 15.65
N ARG A 7 -5.49 -12.90 15.79
CA ARG A 7 -5.52 -11.58 15.15
C ARG A 7 -4.37 -10.68 15.62
N ALA A 8 -3.78 -9.97 14.67
CA ALA A 8 -2.62 -9.11 14.90
C ALA A 8 -2.99 -7.84 15.68
N GLY A 9 -2.25 -7.59 16.76
CA GLY A 9 -2.35 -6.35 17.53
C GLY A 9 -1.72 -5.15 16.81
N PHE A 10 -1.95 -3.95 17.38
CA PHE A 10 -1.52 -2.68 16.82
C PHE A 10 -0.02 -2.61 16.51
N TRP A 11 0.84 -2.95 17.47
CA TRP A 11 2.29 -2.76 17.33
C TRP A 11 2.93 -3.53 16.17
N ARG A 12 2.45 -4.75 15.89
CA ARG A 12 2.95 -5.52 14.74
C ARG A 12 2.50 -4.89 13.41
N ARG A 13 1.25 -4.40 13.36
CA ARG A 13 0.72 -3.70 12.18
C ARG A 13 1.49 -2.41 11.94
N PHE A 14 1.72 -1.62 13.00
CA PHE A 14 2.49 -0.39 12.93
C PHE A 14 3.94 -0.63 12.48
N ALA A 15 4.61 -1.62 13.07
CA ALA A 15 5.97 -1.95 12.67
C ALA A 15 6.04 -2.46 11.22
N SER A 16 5.06 -3.25 10.76
CA SER A 16 4.95 -3.62 9.34
C SER A 16 4.78 -2.39 8.43
N LEU A 17 3.98 -1.41 8.84
CA LEU A 17 3.76 -0.18 8.06
C LEU A 17 5.05 0.62 7.89
N ILE A 18 5.91 0.68 8.91
CA ILE A 18 7.22 1.35 8.79
C ILE A 18 8.05 0.70 7.67
N TYR A 19 8.10 -0.63 7.62
CA TYR A 19 8.83 -1.37 6.59
C TYR A 19 8.23 -1.14 5.20
N ASP A 20 6.90 -1.21 5.09
CA ASP A 20 6.22 -0.99 3.81
C ASP A 20 6.35 0.47 3.34
N THR A 21 6.46 1.44 4.26
CA THR A 21 6.67 2.86 3.92
C THR A 21 7.98 3.07 3.19
N LEU A 22 9.06 2.38 3.57
CA LEU A 22 10.34 2.46 2.85
C LEU A 22 10.21 2.00 1.40
N VAL A 23 9.45 0.93 1.17
CA VAL A 23 9.20 0.39 -0.17
C VAL A 23 8.33 1.36 -0.97
N ILE A 24 7.25 1.88 -0.37
CA ILE A 24 6.37 2.87 -1.01
C ILE A 24 7.14 4.15 -1.36
N ILE A 25 8.04 4.63 -0.50
CA ILE A 25 8.91 5.77 -0.81
C ILE A 25 9.77 5.47 -2.03
N ALA A 26 10.37 4.28 -2.13
CA ALA A 26 11.17 3.90 -3.30
C ALA A 26 10.33 3.91 -4.60
N PHE A 27 9.12 3.36 -4.57
CA PHE A 27 8.20 3.42 -5.70
C PHE A 27 7.79 4.86 -6.03
N ALA A 28 7.50 5.69 -5.01
CA ALA A 28 7.13 7.09 -5.20
C ALA A 28 8.26 7.92 -5.83
N MET A 29 9.51 7.69 -5.41
CA MET A 29 10.68 8.31 -6.01
C MET A 29 10.82 7.90 -7.48
N LEU A 30 10.73 6.61 -7.78
CA LEU A 30 10.79 6.11 -9.16
C LEU A 30 9.68 6.72 -10.02
N THR A 31 8.43 6.71 -9.54
CA THR A 31 7.29 7.32 -10.25
C THR A 31 7.51 8.81 -10.48
N THR A 32 8.05 9.53 -9.50
CA THR A 32 8.32 10.97 -9.63
C THR A 32 9.40 11.24 -10.68
N VAL A 33 10.48 10.47 -10.70
CA VAL A 33 11.54 10.60 -11.71
C VAL A 33 11.01 10.30 -13.11
N LEU A 34 10.27 9.21 -13.28
CA LEU A 34 9.67 8.87 -14.58
C LEU A 34 8.68 9.94 -15.05
N TYR A 35 7.89 10.50 -14.12
CA TYR A 35 6.96 11.58 -14.43
C TYR A 35 7.69 12.87 -14.85
N LEU A 36 8.76 13.25 -14.14
CA LEU A 36 9.61 14.39 -14.51
C LEU A 36 10.22 14.20 -15.91
N LEU A 37 10.76 13.03 -16.20
CA LEU A 37 11.32 12.71 -17.52
C LEU A 37 10.24 12.75 -18.62
N ALA A 38 9.03 12.28 -18.33
CA ALA A 38 7.92 12.34 -19.27
C ALA A 38 7.53 13.78 -19.60
N VAL A 39 7.37 14.64 -18.58
CA VAL A 39 7.06 16.06 -18.78
C VAL A 39 8.20 16.78 -19.52
N GLN A 40 9.45 16.51 -19.16
CA GLN A 40 10.63 17.04 -19.87
C GLN A 40 10.68 16.59 -21.34
N GLY A 41 10.29 15.35 -21.63
CA GLY A 41 10.17 14.84 -22.99
C GLY A 41 9.10 15.57 -23.79
N LEU A 42 7.94 15.85 -23.19
CA LEU A 42 6.88 16.64 -23.83
C LEU A 42 7.32 18.08 -24.12
N ILE A 43 8.09 18.69 -23.21
CA ILE A 43 8.67 20.02 -23.43
C ILE A 43 9.67 19.98 -24.60
N SER A 44 10.53 18.96 -24.66
CA SER A 44 11.49 18.79 -25.76
C SER A 44 10.84 18.59 -27.13
N LEU A 45 9.59 18.12 -27.17
CA LEU A 45 8.79 17.94 -28.39
C LEU A 45 7.95 19.18 -28.74
N ASP A 46 8.14 20.30 -28.02
CA ASP A 46 7.38 21.54 -28.17
C ASP A 46 5.86 21.37 -27.93
N LEU A 47 5.47 20.31 -27.23
CA LEU A 47 4.07 20.04 -26.86
C LEU A 47 3.65 20.80 -25.59
N LEU A 48 4.62 21.19 -24.76
CA LEU A 48 4.43 21.96 -23.54
C LEU A 48 5.51 23.04 -23.47
N SER A 49 5.13 24.25 -23.06
CA SER A 49 6.09 25.33 -22.78
C SER A 49 6.32 25.42 -21.28
N ILE A 50 7.60 25.45 -20.87
CA ILE A 50 8.00 25.64 -19.47
C ILE A 50 7.65 27.05 -18.95
N GLY A 51 7.41 28.01 -19.86
CA GLY A 51 7.08 29.39 -19.54
C GLY A 51 8.16 30.05 -18.69
N ASP A 52 7.74 30.74 -17.64
CA ASP A 52 8.62 31.45 -16.69
C ASP A 52 9.13 30.56 -15.54
N ALA A 53 8.85 29.26 -15.56
CA ALA A 53 9.30 28.36 -14.50
C ALA A 53 10.81 28.11 -14.59
N GLU A 54 11.49 28.13 -13.44
CA GLU A 54 12.95 27.92 -13.34
C GLU A 54 13.37 26.53 -13.83
N ASP A 55 12.57 25.51 -13.53
CA ASP A 55 12.78 24.13 -13.96
C ASP A 55 11.45 23.36 -14.12
N VAL A 56 11.55 22.11 -14.60
CA VAL A 56 10.40 21.23 -14.84
C VAL A 56 9.64 20.92 -13.55
N SER A 57 10.36 20.81 -12.43
CA SER A 57 9.75 20.51 -11.13
C SER A 57 8.88 21.68 -10.65
N ALA A 58 9.37 22.91 -10.79
CA ALA A 58 8.65 24.15 -10.52
C ALA A 58 7.44 24.28 -11.46
N PHE A 59 7.61 23.98 -12.75
CA PHE A 59 6.51 23.97 -13.72
C PHE A 59 5.38 23.01 -13.31
N ILE A 60 5.73 21.78 -12.93
CA ILE A 60 4.75 20.79 -12.44
C ILE A 60 4.04 21.27 -11.17
N GLN A 61 4.76 21.90 -10.23
CA GLN A 61 4.20 22.38 -8.98
C GLN A 61 3.25 23.57 -9.18
N ASN A 62 3.59 24.48 -10.10
CA ASN A 62 2.80 25.67 -10.39
C ASN A 62 1.56 25.36 -11.24
N SER A 63 1.56 24.25 -11.99
CA SER A 63 0.42 23.80 -12.78
C SER A 63 -0.50 22.88 -11.97
N PRO A 64 -1.74 23.30 -11.62
CA PRO A 64 -2.65 22.47 -10.84
C PRO A 64 -2.97 21.13 -11.51
N LEU A 65 -3.00 21.10 -12.85
CA LEU A 65 -3.27 19.89 -13.61
C LEU A 65 -2.11 18.89 -13.50
N LEU A 66 -0.87 19.32 -13.74
CA LEU A 66 0.30 18.43 -13.67
C LEU A 66 0.56 17.96 -12.25
N TYR A 67 0.46 18.88 -11.28
CA TYR A 67 0.52 18.54 -9.86
C TYR A 67 -0.57 17.52 -9.48
N GLY A 68 -1.81 17.73 -9.93
CA GLY A 68 -2.93 16.83 -9.70
C GLY A 68 -2.70 15.44 -10.29
N ILE A 69 -2.25 15.37 -11.55
CA ILE A 69 -1.91 14.10 -12.23
C ILE A 69 -0.82 13.36 -11.45
N ARG A 70 0.27 14.02 -11.08
CA ARG A 70 1.34 13.41 -10.27
C ARG A 70 0.80 12.87 -8.95
N SER A 71 -0.02 13.65 -8.25
CA SER A 71 -0.61 13.27 -6.96
C SER A 71 -1.48 12.01 -7.10
N VAL A 72 -2.34 11.97 -8.12
CA VAL A 72 -3.20 10.82 -8.42
C VAL A 72 -2.36 9.59 -8.79
N LEU A 73 -1.31 9.75 -9.60
CA LEU A 73 -0.41 8.65 -9.97
C LEU A 73 0.26 8.03 -8.74
N LEU A 74 0.74 8.83 -7.79
CA LEU A 74 1.34 8.33 -6.54
C LEU A 74 0.33 7.53 -5.70
N VAL A 75 -0.91 7.98 -5.63
CA VAL A 75 -1.99 7.25 -4.96
C VAL A 75 -2.27 5.92 -5.67
N ILE A 76 -2.38 5.93 -7.00
CA ILE A 76 -2.62 4.72 -7.81
C ILE A 76 -1.50 3.71 -7.60
N VAL A 77 -0.24 4.13 -7.66
CA VAL A 77 0.92 3.24 -7.44
C VAL A 77 0.87 2.63 -6.04
N SER A 78 0.58 3.44 -5.02
CA SER A 78 0.49 2.97 -3.64
C SER A 78 -0.64 1.97 -3.43
N VAL A 79 -1.86 2.28 -3.91
CA VAL A 79 -3.02 1.39 -3.84
C VAL A 79 -2.77 0.10 -4.61
N SER A 80 -2.18 0.19 -5.80
CA SER A 80 -1.86 -0.96 -6.64
C SER A 80 -0.84 -1.88 -5.97
N PHE A 81 0.20 -1.31 -5.35
CA PHE A 81 1.19 -2.06 -4.56
C PHE A 81 0.50 -2.90 -3.48
N PHE A 82 -0.24 -2.27 -2.57
CA PHE A 82 -0.88 -2.99 -1.47
C PHE A 82 -1.90 -4.02 -1.97
N SER A 83 -2.75 -3.62 -2.92
CA SER A 83 -3.81 -4.48 -3.47
C SER A 83 -3.23 -5.71 -4.16
N TYR A 84 -2.15 -5.55 -4.92
CA TYR A 84 -1.46 -6.65 -5.60
C TYR A 84 -0.87 -7.65 -4.60
N PHE A 85 -0.07 -7.18 -3.63
CA PHE A 85 0.59 -8.06 -2.68
C PHE A 85 -0.39 -8.81 -1.77
N TRP A 86 -1.46 -8.13 -1.34
CA TRP A 86 -2.51 -8.76 -0.55
C TRP A 86 -3.34 -9.75 -1.36
N ALA A 87 -3.67 -9.46 -2.62
CA ALA A 87 -4.41 -10.40 -3.46
C ALA A 87 -3.56 -11.63 -3.84
N LYS A 88 -2.27 -11.45 -4.12
CA LYS A 88 -1.37 -12.53 -4.55
C LYS A 88 -0.98 -13.48 -3.40
N SER A 89 -0.69 -12.94 -2.21
CA SER A 89 -0.13 -13.74 -1.10
C SER A 89 -0.71 -13.42 0.27
N GLY A 90 -1.53 -12.38 0.39
CA GLY A 90 -2.00 -11.87 1.67
C GLY A 90 -0.93 -11.09 2.45
N GLN A 91 0.29 -10.91 1.91
CA GLN A 91 1.40 -10.30 2.63
C GLN A 91 2.21 -9.33 1.75
N THR A 92 2.43 -8.13 2.25
CA THR A 92 3.47 -7.20 1.75
C THR A 92 4.85 -7.59 2.31
N ILE A 93 5.90 -6.94 1.82
CA ILE A 93 7.28 -7.15 2.29
C ILE A 93 7.41 -6.84 3.79
N GLY A 94 6.79 -5.77 4.28
CA GLY A 94 6.76 -5.47 5.71
C GLY A 94 5.98 -6.52 6.50
N MET A 95 4.81 -6.94 6.00
CA MET A 95 3.98 -7.94 6.69
C MET A 95 4.71 -9.27 6.85
N ARG A 96 5.48 -9.65 5.84
CA ARG A 96 6.35 -10.83 5.83
C ARG A 96 7.35 -10.84 6.98
N ALA A 97 8.04 -9.71 7.21
CA ALA A 97 8.98 -9.56 8.33
C ALA A 97 8.30 -9.72 9.70
N TRP A 98 7.04 -9.29 9.82
CA TRP A 98 6.26 -9.34 11.06
C TRP A 98 5.34 -10.56 11.18
N ARG A 99 5.39 -11.50 10.23
CA ARG A 99 4.54 -12.70 10.13
C ARG A 99 3.05 -12.36 10.09
N LEU A 100 2.69 -11.29 9.42
CA LEU A 100 1.31 -10.85 9.26
C LEU A 100 0.76 -11.36 7.94
N LYS A 101 -0.52 -11.75 7.94
CA LYS A 101 -1.25 -12.08 6.72
C LYS A 101 -2.64 -11.46 6.75
N VAL A 102 -3.00 -10.80 5.67
CA VAL A 102 -4.35 -10.35 5.38
C VAL A 102 -5.13 -11.50 4.74
N GLN A 103 -6.33 -11.74 5.23
CA GLN A 103 -7.24 -12.73 4.67
C GLN A 103 -8.70 -12.28 4.79
N THR A 104 -9.57 -12.92 4.03
CA THR A 104 -11.02 -12.86 4.26
C THR A 104 -11.38 -13.51 5.60
N LEU A 105 -12.58 -13.26 6.12
CA LEU A 105 -13.04 -13.88 7.36
C LEU A 105 -13.13 -15.42 7.26
N ASP A 106 -13.21 -15.96 6.04
CA ASP A 106 -13.22 -17.39 5.74
C ASP A 106 -11.81 -17.98 5.54
N GLY A 107 -10.74 -17.17 5.72
CA GLY A 107 -9.35 -17.60 5.61
C GLY A 107 -8.76 -17.61 4.19
N HIS A 108 -9.54 -17.25 3.17
CA HIS A 108 -9.08 -17.16 1.79
C HIS A 108 -8.31 -15.87 1.51
N LEU A 109 -7.53 -15.86 0.42
CA LEU A 109 -6.92 -14.64 -0.12
C LEU A 109 -8.00 -13.62 -0.48
N ILE A 110 -7.68 -12.34 -0.33
CA ILE A 110 -8.61 -11.27 -0.65
C ILE A 110 -8.60 -10.99 -2.16
N SER A 111 -9.70 -10.50 -2.70
CA SER A 111 -9.72 -10.04 -4.10
C SER A 111 -8.96 -8.72 -4.26
N TRP A 112 -8.56 -8.40 -5.50
CA TRP A 112 -7.91 -7.13 -5.80
C TRP A 112 -8.79 -5.92 -5.45
N HIS A 113 -10.11 -6.02 -5.66
CA HIS A 113 -11.08 -5.00 -5.27
C HIS A 113 -11.17 -4.81 -3.75
N GLN A 114 -11.15 -5.90 -2.97
CA GLN A 114 -11.07 -5.81 -1.51
C GLN A 114 -9.75 -5.17 -1.07
N GLY A 115 -8.64 -5.50 -1.75
CA GLY A 115 -7.35 -4.87 -1.51
C GLY A 115 -7.38 -3.35 -1.72
N ALA A 116 -7.99 -2.89 -2.81
CA ALA A 116 -8.10 -1.47 -3.11
C ALA A 116 -8.97 -0.74 -2.09
N LEU A 117 -10.12 -1.32 -1.75
CA LEU A 117 -11.00 -0.80 -0.71
C LEU A 117 -10.27 -0.68 0.64
N ARG A 118 -9.48 -1.70 1.01
CA ARG A 118 -8.65 -1.66 2.22
C ARG A 118 -7.60 -0.55 2.18
N ALA A 119 -6.90 -0.39 1.05
CA ALA A 119 -5.85 0.62 0.92
C ALA A 119 -6.41 2.05 1.06
N ILE A 120 -7.56 2.33 0.44
CA ILE A 120 -8.23 3.63 0.51
C ILE A 120 -8.76 3.90 1.93
N THR A 121 -9.44 2.92 2.52
CA THR A 121 -10.06 3.07 3.85
C THR A 121 -9.07 2.97 5.01
N ALA A 122 -7.81 2.60 4.75
CA ALA A 122 -6.77 2.60 5.75
C ALA A 122 -6.33 4.02 6.15
N LEU A 123 -6.67 5.05 5.37
CA LEU A 123 -6.38 6.46 5.65
C LEU A 123 -4.90 6.69 6.02
N LEU A 124 -3.99 6.29 5.13
CA LEU A 124 -2.53 6.33 5.35
C LEU A 124 -2.05 5.61 6.61
N GLY A 125 -2.79 4.59 7.05
CA GLY A 125 -2.48 3.79 8.22
C GLY A 125 -3.23 4.21 9.48
N LEU A 126 -3.87 5.39 9.51
CA LEU A 126 -4.65 5.88 10.65
C LEU A 126 -5.82 4.95 11.01
N GLY A 127 -6.37 4.22 10.04
CA GLY A 127 -7.40 3.21 10.27
C GLY A 127 -6.98 2.10 11.25
N ASN A 128 -5.66 1.89 11.45
CA ASN A 128 -5.15 0.93 12.44
C ASN A 128 -5.30 1.42 13.89
N LEU A 129 -5.53 2.72 14.14
CA LEU A 129 -5.77 3.24 15.49
C LEU A 129 -7.04 2.63 16.11
N VAL A 130 -8.00 2.21 15.29
CA VAL A 130 -9.20 1.49 15.75
C VAL A 130 -8.84 0.21 16.52
N VAL A 131 -7.71 -0.43 16.20
CA VAL A 131 -7.23 -1.64 16.91
C VAL A 131 -6.89 -1.35 18.37
N LEU A 132 -6.50 -0.11 18.71
CA LEU A 132 -6.21 0.31 20.09
C LEU A 132 -7.49 0.41 20.93
N VAL A 133 -8.60 0.83 20.31
CA VAL A 133 -9.91 0.94 20.97
C VAL A 133 -10.62 -0.41 20.99
N ASP A 134 -10.58 -1.14 19.87
CA ASP A 134 -11.19 -2.46 19.70
C ASP A 134 -10.20 -3.59 20.06
N PHE A 135 -9.76 -3.60 21.32
CA PHE A 135 -8.80 -4.57 21.84
C PHE A 135 -9.33 -6.01 21.84
N LYS A 136 -10.67 -6.19 21.85
CA LYS A 136 -11.33 -7.50 21.82
C LYS A 136 -11.26 -8.13 20.44
N ASN A 137 -11.66 -7.41 19.38
CA ASN A 137 -11.69 -7.99 18.04
C ASN A 137 -10.40 -7.77 17.25
N LYS A 138 -9.57 -6.76 17.62
CA LYS A 138 -8.30 -6.40 16.98
C LYS A 138 -8.41 -6.17 15.46
N ARG A 139 -9.53 -5.60 15.02
CA ARG A 139 -9.79 -5.23 13.63
C ARG A 139 -9.62 -3.72 13.44
N ALA A 140 -8.92 -3.35 12.38
CA ALA A 140 -8.76 -1.97 11.96
C ALA A 140 -10.00 -1.48 11.18
N LEU A 141 -10.12 -0.17 10.93
CA LEU A 141 -11.21 0.41 10.15
C LEU A 141 -11.38 -0.29 8.78
N GLN A 142 -10.27 -0.45 8.06
CA GLN A 142 -10.23 -1.11 6.76
C GLN A 142 -10.55 -2.62 6.83
N ASP A 143 -10.32 -3.26 7.98
CA ASP A 143 -10.68 -4.67 8.20
C ASP A 143 -12.21 -4.82 8.27
N TYR A 144 -12.88 -3.90 8.97
CA TYR A 144 -14.33 -3.83 9.06
C TYR A 144 -14.98 -3.58 7.70
N ILE A 145 -14.54 -2.54 6.99
CA ILE A 145 -15.18 -2.11 5.74
C ILE A 145 -14.99 -3.16 4.64
N ALA A 146 -13.79 -3.74 4.52
CA ALA A 146 -13.51 -4.72 3.47
C ALA A 146 -13.86 -6.16 3.84
N LYS A 147 -14.44 -6.42 5.02
CA LYS A 147 -14.77 -7.76 5.56
C LYS A 147 -13.57 -8.71 5.56
N THR A 148 -12.48 -8.24 6.17
CA THR A 148 -11.17 -8.91 6.18
C THR A 148 -10.57 -8.85 7.58
N GLU A 149 -9.50 -9.58 7.79
CA GLU A 149 -8.75 -9.55 9.04
C GLU A 149 -7.25 -9.70 8.79
N VAL A 150 -6.45 -9.29 9.77
CA VAL A 150 -5.00 -9.51 9.78
C VAL A 150 -4.66 -10.45 10.91
N ILE A 151 -4.06 -11.57 10.56
CA ILE A 151 -3.66 -12.63 11.48
C ILE A 151 -2.15 -12.67 11.65
N THR A 152 -1.69 -13.24 12.77
CA THR A 152 -0.27 -13.47 13.05
C THR A 152 0.07 -14.94 12.83
N LEU A 153 0.91 -15.20 11.84
CA LEU A 153 1.36 -16.55 11.49
C LEU A 153 2.45 -17.07 12.42
N THR A 154 2.53 -18.39 12.53
CA THR A 154 3.72 -19.06 13.07
C THR A 154 4.91 -18.87 12.12
N LYS A 155 6.13 -19.09 12.60
CA LYS A 155 7.32 -19.00 11.74
C LYS A 155 7.25 -20.01 10.58
N GLU A 156 6.78 -21.21 10.86
CA GLU A 156 6.68 -22.28 9.86
C GLU A 156 5.62 -21.99 8.80
N GLU A 157 4.44 -21.47 9.17
CA GLU A 157 3.42 -21.11 8.18
C GLU A 157 3.87 -19.92 7.32
N ASN A 158 4.54 -18.92 7.91
CA ASN A 158 5.13 -17.81 7.15
C ASN A 158 6.12 -18.33 6.10
N LYS A 159 6.97 -19.31 6.46
CA LYS A 159 7.90 -19.97 5.54
C LYS A 159 7.21 -20.75 4.44
N ARG A 160 6.12 -21.45 4.77
CA ARG A 160 5.33 -22.21 3.81
C ARG A 160 4.77 -21.31 2.71
N ILE A 161 4.25 -20.13 3.07
CA ILE A 161 3.75 -19.16 2.09
C ILE A 161 4.89 -18.71 1.15
N TYR A 162 6.09 -18.43 1.66
CA TYR A 162 7.23 -18.06 0.80
C TYR A 162 7.53 -19.12 -0.24
N ARG A 163 7.68 -20.37 0.19
CA ARG A 163 8.04 -21.49 -0.69
C ARG A 163 6.97 -21.82 -1.73
N SER A 164 5.75 -21.34 -1.53
CA SER A 164 4.66 -21.55 -2.50
C SER A 164 4.63 -20.49 -3.62
N LEU A 165 5.44 -19.44 -3.49
CA LEU A 165 5.51 -18.32 -4.44
C LEU A 165 6.77 -18.37 -5.31
N ASP A 166 7.73 -19.23 -4.97
CA ASP A 166 8.94 -19.54 -5.73
C ASP A 166 8.65 -20.68 -6.73
#